data_AF-A0A401J690-F1
#
_entry.id   AF-A0A401J690-F1
#
_cell.length_a   1.000
_cell.length_b   1.000
_cell.length_c   1.000
_cell.angle_alpha   90.00
_cell.angle_beta   90.00
_cell.angle_gamma   90.00
#
_symmetry.space_group_name_H-M   'P 1'
#
loop_
_entity.id
_entity.type
_entity.pdbx_description
1 polymer ?
#
loop_
_entity_poly.entity_id
_entity_poly.type
_entity_poly.pdbx_seq_one_letter_code
_entity_poly.pdbx_strand_id
1 'polypeptide(L)' 'MIMQSLGGVPIGRLSKPEEIANLIAFLASDRAGSITGTEHVIDGGTVPTV' A
#
# COMPACT_ATOMS: atom_id res chain seq x y z
N MET A 1 6.60 18.20 -10.82
CA MET A 1 7.97 18.66 -10.53
C MET A 1 8.46 18.24 -9.14
N ILE A 2 7.69 18.42 -8.05
CA ILE A 2 8.10 17.96 -6.69
C ILE A 2 7.97 16.42 -6.52
N MET A 3 6.91 15.80 -7.05
CA MET A 3 6.73 14.35 -6.94
C MET A 3 7.82 13.55 -7.68
N GLN A 4 8.34 14.09 -8.78
CA GLN A 4 9.44 13.47 -9.54
C GLN A 4 10.81 13.63 -8.84
N SER A 5 11.01 14.68 -8.03
CA SER A 5 12.27 14.87 -7.31
C SER A 5 12.38 14.09 -6.00
N LEU A 6 11.26 13.53 -5.50
CA LEU A 6 11.17 12.73 -4.27
C LEU A 6 11.25 11.21 -4.52
N GLY A 7 11.54 10.77 -5.75
CA GLY A 7 11.57 9.34 -6.13
C GLY A 7 10.31 8.84 -6.83
N GLY A 8 9.27 9.67 -6.92
CA GLY A 8 8.02 9.33 -7.59
C GLY A 8 7.22 8.23 -6.87
N VAL A 9 6.06 7.90 -7.42
CA VAL A 9 5.39 6.64 -7.08
C VAL A 9 5.80 5.64 -8.16
N PRO A 10 6.50 4.54 -7.84
CA PRO A 10 6.94 3.56 -8.85
C PRO A 10 5.84 3.02 -9.74
N ILE A 11 4.62 2.81 -9.21
CA ILE A 11 3.47 2.41 -10.03
C ILE A 11 2.96 3.52 -10.98
N GLY A 12 3.60 4.70 -10.98
CA GLY A 12 3.33 5.82 -11.89
C GLY A 12 2.14 6.70 -11.50
N ARG A 13 1.45 6.41 -10.40
CA ARG A 13 0.26 7.15 -9.93
C ARG A 13 0.08 7.00 -8.44
N LEU A 14 -0.69 7.90 -7.83
CA LEU A 14 -1.17 7.71 -6.46
C LEU A 14 -2.10 6.49 -6.39
N SER A 15 -2.04 5.78 -5.26
CA SER A 15 -3.02 4.76 -4.91
C SER A 15 -4.41 5.41 -4.81
N LYS A 16 -5.42 4.72 -5.32
CA LYS A 16 -6.81 5.15 -5.20
C LYS A 16 -7.38 4.70 -3.84
N PRO A 17 -8.38 5.42 -3.30
CA PRO A 17 -9.02 5.02 -2.04
C PRO A 17 -9.53 3.58 -2.04
N GLU A 18 -10.02 3.08 -3.18
CA GLU A 18 -10.56 1.73 -3.29
C GLU A 18 -9.49 0.65 -3.11
N GLU A 19 -8.24 0.94 -3.49
CA GLU A 19 -7.12 -0.01 -3.31
C GLU A 19 -6.78 -0.20 -1.84
N ILE A 20 -6.85 0.89 -1.05
CA ILE A 20 -6.66 0.87 0.40
C ILE A 20 -7.84 0.14 1.07
N ALA A 21 -9.07 0.45 0.64
CA ALA A 21 -10.28 -0.20 1.14
C ALA A 21 -10.26 -1.72 0.90
N ASN A 22 -9.74 -2.16 -0.24
CA ASN A 22 -9.63 -3.59 -0.56
C ASN A 22 -8.64 -4.32 0.37
N LEU A 23 -7.50 -3.70 0.71
CA LEU A 23 -6.58 -4.28 1.70
C LEU A 23 -7.25 -4.37 3.08
N ILE A 24 -7.94 -3.31 3.50
CA ILE A 24 -8.70 -3.30 4.77
C ILE A 24 -9.76 -4.42 4.76
N ALA A 25 -10.55 -4.54 3.69
CA ALA A 25 -11.59 -5.55 3.57
C ALA A 25 -11.01 -6.98 3.62
N PHE A 26 -9.85 -7.21 3.02
CA PHE A 26 -9.15 -8.49 3.13
C PHE A 26 -8.70 -8.77 4.57
N LEU A 27 -8.01 -7.82 5.21
CA LEU A 27 -7.51 -7.97 6.58
C LEU A 27 -8.63 -8.14 7.60
N ALA A 28 -9.79 -7.54 7.36
CA ALA A 28 -10.98 -7.67 8.21
C ALA A 28 -11.77 -8.97 7.97
N SER A 29 -11.43 -9.76 6.95
CA SER A 29 -12.13 -10.99 6.60
C SER A 29 -11.52 -12.23 7.26
N ASP A 30 -12.30 -13.31 7.34
CA ASP A 30 -11.84 -14.61 7.84
C ASP A 30 -10.61 -15.17 7.09
N ARG A 31 -10.37 -14.70 5.85
CA ARG A 31 -9.25 -15.12 5.02
C ARG A 31 -7.90 -14.67 5.58
N ALA A 32 -7.88 -13.66 6.43
CA ALA A 32 -6.67 -13.12 7.07
C ALA A 32 -6.49 -13.64 8.51
N GLY A 33 -7.19 -14.70 8.94
CA GLY A 33 -7.27 -15.12 10.34
C GLY A 33 -5.93 -15.41 11.06
N SER A 34 -4.86 -15.72 10.32
CA SER A 34 -3.51 -15.92 10.88
C SER A 34 -2.59 -14.70 10.76
N ILE A 35 -3.06 -13.59 10.19
CA ILE A 35 -2.30 -12.36 9.98
C ILE A 35 -2.52 -11.47 11.20
N THR A 36 -1.50 -11.35 12.04
CA THR A 36 -1.54 -10.54 13.27
C THR A 36 -0.15 -10.01 13.62
N GLY A 37 -0.10 -8.89 14.36
CA GLY A 37 1.15 -8.32 14.87
C GLY A 37 2.08 -7.77 13.79
N THR A 38 1.56 -7.37 12.63
CA THR A 38 2.35 -6.91 11.50
C THR A 38 1.75 -5.67 10.82
N GLU A 39 2.61 -4.84 10.23
CA GLU A 39 2.24 -3.69 9.41
C GLU A 39 2.19 -4.07 7.93
N HIS A 40 1.22 -3.52 7.20
CA HIS A 40 1.06 -3.74 5.76
C HIS A 40 1.19 -2.40 5.02
N VAL A 41 2.27 -2.24 4.24
CA VAL A 41 2.52 -1.03 3.44
C VAL A 41 1.81 -1.14 2.08
N ILE A 42 1.00 -0.13 1.73
CA ILE A 42 0.29 -0.02 0.44
C ILE A 42 0.46 1.38 -0.17
N ASP A 43 1.66 1.66 -0.66
CA ASP A 43 2.08 3.02 -1.03
C ASP A 43 2.46 3.17 -2.51
N GLY A 44 2.29 2.11 -3.31
CA GLY A 44 2.70 2.13 -4.72
C GLY A 44 4.22 2.14 -4.92
N GLY A 45 5.00 1.76 -3.89
CA GLY A 45 6.46 1.61 -3.92
C GLY A 45 7.24 2.85 -3.50
N THR A 46 6.60 3.84 -2.86
CA THR A 46 7.30 5.06 -2.44
C THR A 46 8.35 4.82 -1.36
N VAL A 47 8.22 3.76 -0.57
CA VAL A 47 9.22 3.27 0.37
C VAL A 47 10.15 2.28 -0.37
N PRO A 48 11.44 2.63 -0.56
CA PRO A 48 12.41 1.70 -1.15
C PRO A 48 12.59 0.49 -0.23
N THR A 49 12.48 -0.70 -0.81
CA THR A 49 12.73 -1.97 -0.11
C THR A 49 13.93 -2.64 -0.76
N VAL A 50 14.87 -3.13 0.07
CA VAL A 50 16.12 -3.81 -0.37
C VAL A 50 15.97 -5.32 -0.41
#